data_AF-A0AAD1YLE3-F1
#
_entry.id   AF-A0AAD1YLE3-F1
#
_cell.length_a   1.000
_cell.length_b   1.000
_cell.length_c   1.000
_cell.angle_alpha   90.00
_cell.angle_beta   90.00
_cell.angle_gamma   90.00
#
_symmetry.space_group_name_H-M   'P 1'
#
loop_
_entity.id
_entity.type
_entity.pdbx_description
1 polymer ?
#
loop_
_entity_poly.entity_id
_entity_poly.type
_entity_poly.pdbx_seq_one_letter_code
_entity_poly.pdbx_strand_id
1 'polypeptide(L)'
;MARETQKAKIERLEKELEQKEEIIKELLRKELQKDEELKKAERKYQDLIKACNKDIQKLKDENERLKKKRERKANENNLELIDQQLQDARDKADKWHRQLFIQQQKNKELEKEIEYLVEKNSIIQKHNERGAGRKSRFTQSEIETIKMYRLQGKTIKEIAKMFKCSVGLIHKIINEK
;
A
#
# COMPACT_ATOMS: atom_id res chain seq x y z
N MET A 1 -89.33 66.07 -15.02
CA MET A 1 -87.86 66.01 -14.84
C MET A 1 -87.33 67.42 -14.93
N ALA A 2 -86.90 68.03 -13.82
CA ALA A 2 -86.37 69.39 -13.83
C ALA A 2 -85.03 69.42 -14.57
N ARG A 3 -84.91 70.27 -15.61
CA ARG A 3 -83.65 70.48 -16.32
C ARG A 3 -82.74 71.34 -15.43
N GLU A 4 -81.56 70.84 -15.11
CA GLU A 4 -80.52 71.59 -14.42
C GLU A 4 -80.18 72.87 -15.19
N THR A 5 -80.05 74.00 -14.50
CA THR A 5 -79.58 75.23 -15.12
C THR A 5 -78.08 75.10 -15.41
N GLN A 6 -77.62 75.66 -16.55
CA GLN A 6 -76.21 75.58 -16.94
C GLN A 6 -75.26 76.06 -15.83
N LYS A 7 -75.69 77.06 -15.05
CA LYS A 7 -74.94 77.58 -13.89
C LYS A 7 -74.73 76.55 -12.78
N ALA A 8 -75.76 75.79 -12.40
CA ALA A 8 -75.65 74.75 -11.37
C ALA A 8 -74.75 73.59 -11.82
N LYS A 9 -74.78 73.27 -13.12
CA LYS A 9 -73.91 72.25 -13.72
C LYS A 9 -72.44 72.66 -13.70
N ILE A 10 -72.15 73.92 -14.04
CA ILE A 10 -70.79 74.48 -14.00
C ILE A 10 -70.24 74.44 -12.56
N GLU A 11 -71.00 74.92 -11.58
CA GLU A 11 -70.56 74.94 -10.17
C GLU A 11 -70.27 73.53 -9.62
N ARG A 12 -71.06 72.52 -10.02
CA ARG A 12 -70.80 71.12 -9.64
C ARG A 12 -69.50 70.61 -10.26
N LEU A 13 -69.30 70.87 -11.54
CA LEU A 13 -68.10 70.45 -12.27
C LEU A 13 -66.84 71.13 -11.73
N GLU A 14 -66.93 72.40 -11.32
CA GLU A 14 -65.82 73.12 -10.67
C GLU A 14 -65.46 72.48 -9.32
N LYS A 15 -66.44 72.13 -8.49
CA LYS A 15 -66.20 71.42 -7.22
C LYS A 15 -65.61 70.02 -7.43
N GLU A 16 -66.09 69.28 -8.44
CA GLU A 16 -65.52 67.97 -8.80
C GLU A 16 -64.08 68.10 -9.32
N LEU A 17 -63.79 69.15 -10.07
CA LEU A 17 -62.44 69.43 -10.58
C LEU A 17 -61.49 69.72 -9.40
N GLU A 18 -61.89 70.59 -8.49
CA GLU A 18 -61.11 70.94 -7.29
C GLU A 18 -60.82 69.71 -6.42
N GLN A 19 -61.82 68.86 -6.18
CA GLN A 19 -61.65 67.59 -5.46
C GLN A 19 -60.66 66.66 -6.17
N LYS A 20 -60.75 66.54 -7.51
CA LYS A 20 -59.82 65.71 -8.28
C LYS A 20 -58.39 66.26 -8.23
N GLU A 21 -58.23 67.58 -8.28
CA GLU A 21 -56.92 68.22 -8.15
C GLU A 21 -56.27 67.96 -6.78
N GLU A 22 -57.05 68.00 -5.69
CA GLU A 22 -56.54 67.64 -4.36
C GLU A 22 -56.10 66.18 -4.29
N ILE A 23 -56.92 65.25 -4.82
CA ILE A 23 -56.59 63.82 -4.86
C ILE A 23 -55.29 63.61 -5.65
N ILE A 24 -55.14 64.25 -6.81
CA ILE A 24 -53.92 64.15 -7.63
C ILE A 24 -52.70 64.67 -6.85
N LYS A 25 -52.82 65.81 -6.16
CA LYS A 25 -51.72 66.35 -5.33
C LYS A 25 -51.31 65.39 -4.22
N GLU A 26 -52.29 64.76 -3.56
CA GLU A 26 -52.01 63.80 -2.49
C GLU A 26 -51.34 62.52 -3.02
N LEU A 27 -51.84 61.98 -4.13
CA LEU A 27 -51.24 60.81 -4.80
C LEU A 27 -49.80 61.10 -5.23
N LEU A 28 -49.54 62.26 -5.83
CA LEU A 28 -48.18 62.68 -6.22
C LEU A 28 -47.24 62.73 -5.01
N ARG A 29 -47.69 63.28 -3.87
CA ARG A 29 -46.88 63.31 -2.64
C ARG A 29 -46.55 61.90 -2.13
N LYS A 30 -47.54 60.99 -2.13
CA LYS A 30 -47.34 59.60 -1.71
C LYS A 30 -46.36 58.87 -2.63
N GLU A 31 -46.44 59.11 -3.93
CA GLU A 31 -45.52 58.51 -4.92
C GLU A 31 -44.08 59.01 -4.70
N LEU A 32 -43.90 60.33 -4.52
CA LEU A 32 -42.61 60.93 -4.20
C LEU A 32 -41.98 60.36 -2.91
N GLN A 33 -42.79 60.15 -1.86
CA GLN A 33 -42.32 59.53 -0.62
C GLN A 33 -41.84 58.10 -0.83
N LYS A 34 -42.60 57.29 -1.58
CA LYS A 34 -42.22 55.91 -1.90
C LYS A 34 -40.93 55.85 -2.73
N ASP A 35 -40.75 56.76 -3.69
CA ASP A 35 -39.53 56.84 -4.49
C ASP A 35 -38.29 57.13 -3.63
N GLU A 36 -38.42 58.00 -2.62
CA GLU A 36 -37.32 58.27 -1.68
C GLU A 36 -37.01 57.06 -0.79
N GLU A 37 -38.04 56.37 -0.31
CA GLU A 37 -37.88 55.15 0.48
C GLU A 37 -37.19 54.04 -0.33
N LEU A 38 -37.59 53.88 -1.60
CA LEU A 38 -36.98 52.93 -2.53
C LEU A 38 -35.50 53.25 -2.74
N LYS A 39 -35.15 54.51 -3.02
CA LYS A 39 -33.75 54.95 -3.17
C LYS A 39 -32.91 54.69 -1.92
N LYS A 40 -33.49 54.88 -0.72
CA LYS A 40 -32.82 54.57 0.56
C LYS A 40 -32.60 53.06 0.71
N ALA A 41 -33.57 52.24 0.36
CA ALA A 41 -33.45 50.79 0.40
C ALA A 41 -32.38 50.27 -0.57
N GLU A 42 -32.37 50.76 -1.81
CA GLU A 42 -31.37 50.41 -2.83
C GLU A 42 -29.93 50.68 -2.35
N ARG A 43 -29.69 51.85 -1.75
CA ARG A 43 -28.36 52.19 -1.18
C ARG A 43 -27.95 51.19 -0.09
N LYS A 44 -28.85 50.85 0.82
CA LYS A 44 -28.58 49.86 1.87
C LYS A 44 -28.21 48.50 1.27
N TYR A 45 -28.95 48.04 0.27
CA TYR A 45 -28.65 46.79 -0.41
C TYR A 45 -27.30 46.82 -1.14
N GLN A 46 -26.95 47.93 -1.79
CA GLN A 46 -25.65 48.09 -2.43
C GLN A 46 -24.50 48.01 -1.42
N ASP A 47 -24.65 48.63 -0.25
CA ASP A 47 -23.62 48.58 0.79
C ASP A 47 -23.49 47.18 1.40
N LEU A 48 -24.60 46.48 1.59
CA LEU A 48 -24.60 45.06 2.00
C LEU A 48 -23.91 44.18 0.96
N ILE A 49 -24.20 44.35 -0.33
CA ILE A 49 -23.55 43.60 -1.42
C ILE A 49 -22.03 43.84 -1.41
N LYS A 50 -21.60 45.09 -1.22
CA LYS A 50 -20.16 45.41 -1.11
C LYS A 50 -19.51 44.71 0.08
N ALA A 51 -20.16 44.71 1.24
CA ALA A 51 -19.67 44.03 2.43
C ALA A 51 -19.57 42.51 2.20
N CYS A 52 -20.64 41.88 1.69
CA CYS A 52 -20.67 40.46 1.35
C CYS A 52 -19.57 40.08 0.35
N ASN A 53 -19.36 40.87 -0.69
CA ASN A 53 -18.30 40.62 -1.67
C ASN A 53 -16.89 40.67 -1.05
N LYS A 54 -16.67 41.59 -0.09
CA LYS A 54 -15.41 41.67 0.64
C LYS A 54 -15.17 40.42 1.48
N ASP A 55 -16.20 39.90 2.14
CA ASP A 55 -16.09 38.69 2.95
C ASP A 55 -15.94 37.43 2.10
N ILE A 56 -16.65 37.34 0.96
CA ILE A 56 -16.44 36.29 -0.04
C ILE A 56 -14.98 36.25 -0.49
N GLN A 57 -14.36 37.42 -0.74
CA GLN A 57 -12.96 37.46 -1.16
C GLN A 57 -12.02 36.94 -0.06
N LYS A 58 -12.22 37.35 1.20
CA LYS A 58 -11.42 36.83 2.33
C LYS A 58 -11.55 35.31 2.46
N LEU A 59 -12.76 34.78 2.34
CA LEU A 59 -13.01 33.33 2.42
C LEU A 59 -12.38 32.57 1.25
N LYS A 60 -12.32 33.17 0.05
CA LYS A 60 -11.58 32.59 -1.09
C LYS A 60 -10.09 32.51 -0.80
N ASP A 61 -9.50 33.60 -0.31
CA ASP A 61 -8.07 33.66 0.02
C ASP A 61 -7.72 32.66 1.13
N GLU A 62 -8.57 32.54 2.15
CA GLU A 62 -8.40 31.58 3.24
C GLU A 62 -8.49 30.13 2.76
N ASN A 63 -9.47 29.81 1.91
CA ASN A 63 -9.60 28.48 1.32
C ASN A 63 -8.36 28.10 0.50
N GLU A 64 -7.79 29.04 -0.26
CA GLU A 64 -6.58 28.78 -1.03
C GLU A 64 -5.37 28.49 -0.12
N ARG A 65 -5.23 29.25 0.98
CA ARG A 65 -4.20 29.00 2.00
C ARG A 65 -4.35 27.63 2.65
N LEU A 66 -5.58 27.25 3.01
CA LEU A 66 -5.87 25.95 3.60
C LEU A 66 -5.59 24.80 2.63
N LYS A 67 -5.90 24.97 1.34
CA LYS A 67 -5.59 23.99 0.30
C LYS A 67 -4.08 23.76 0.19
N LYS A 68 -3.29 24.84 0.10
CA LYS A 68 -1.81 24.78 0.09
C LYS A 68 -1.26 24.11 1.36
N LYS A 69 -1.83 24.40 2.52
CA LYS A 69 -1.42 23.77 3.79
C LYS A 69 -1.71 22.26 3.80
N ARG A 70 -2.87 21.84 3.30
CA ARG A 70 -3.23 20.41 3.16
C ARG A 70 -2.30 19.68 2.21
N GLU A 71 -1.97 20.28 1.06
CA GLU A 71 -1.02 19.71 0.09
C GLU A 71 0.37 19.53 0.70
N ARG A 72 0.90 20.54 1.41
CA ARG A 72 2.18 20.43 2.11
C ARG A 72 2.18 19.28 3.12
N LYS A 73 1.16 19.19 3.96
CA LYS A 73 1.03 18.11 4.95
C LYS A 73 0.94 16.73 4.30
N ALA A 74 0.22 16.60 3.19
CA ALA A 74 0.15 15.35 2.44
C ALA A 74 1.53 14.95 1.88
N ASN A 75 2.29 15.93 1.36
CA ASN A 75 3.64 15.71 0.86
C ASN A 75 4.61 15.33 1.98
N GLU A 76 4.53 15.98 3.15
CA GLU A 76 5.32 15.64 4.34
C GLU A 76 5.08 14.20 4.77
N ASN A 77 3.81 13.77 4.90
CA ASN A 77 3.47 12.39 5.26
C ASN A 77 4.02 11.37 4.23
N ASN A 78 3.96 11.71 2.93
CA ASN A 78 4.50 10.83 1.89
C ASN A 78 6.03 10.73 1.97
N LEU A 79 6.72 11.83 2.30
CA LEU A 79 8.16 11.85 2.48
C LEU A 79 8.59 10.96 3.66
N GLU A 80 7.90 11.07 4.80
CA GLU A 80 8.14 10.22 5.98
C GLU A 80 7.98 8.73 5.65
N LEU A 81 6.96 8.37 4.87
CA LEU A 81 6.72 6.99 4.46
C LEU A 81 7.86 6.47 3.55
N ILE A 82 8.32 7.28 2.61
CA ILE A 82 9.43 6.93 1.71
C ILE A 82 10.72 6.75 2.52
N ASP A 83 11.01 7.64 3.46
CA ASP A 83 12.18 7.54 4.33
C ASP A 83 12.17 6.24 5.16
N GLN A 84 11.00 5.87 5.69
CA GLN A 84 10.85 4.61 6.41
C GLN A 84 11.08 3.39 5.52
N GLN A 85 10.55 3.40 4.29
CA GLN A 85 10.77 2.33 3.31
C GLN A 85 12.25 2.22 2.89
N LEU A 86 12.94 3.35 2.74
CA LEU A 86 14.37 3.38 2.43
C LEU A 86 15.20 2.79 3.58
N GLN A 87 14.85 3.13 4.83
CA GLN A 87 15.51 2.58 6.00
C GLN A 87 15.32 1.07 6.09
N ASP A 88 14.09 0.57 5.90
CA ASP A 88 13.80 -0.87 5.88
C ASP A 88 14.56 -1.60 4.76
N ALA A 89 14.65 -1.00 3.56
CA ALA A 89 15.40 -1.56 2.45
C ALA A 89 16.90 -1.64 2.76
N ARG A 90 17.46 -0.60 3.41
CA ARG A 90 18.85 -0.56 3.85
C ARG A 90 19.15 -1.65 4.88
N ASP A 91 18.31 -1.79 5.90
CA ASP A 91 18.47 -2.80 6.94
C ASP A 91 18.39 -4.23 6.39
N LYS A 92 17.51 -4.46 5.41
CA LYS A 92 17.42 -5.75 4.68
C LYS A 92 18.68 -6.00 3.86
N ALA A 93 19.17 -5.01 3.13
CA ALA A 93 20.39 -5.12 2.34
C ALA A 93 21.60 -5.46 3.24
N ASP A 94 21.74 -4.81 4.40
CA ASP A 94 22.81 -5.08 5.35
C ASP A 94 22.74 -6.50 5.91
N LYS A 95 21.53 -7.00 6.23
CA LYS A 95 21.32 -8.39 6.65
C LYS A 95 21.73 -9.39 5.57
N TRP A 96 21.33 -9.15 4.32
CA TRP A 96 21.69 -10.02 3.19
C TRP A 96 23.19 -10.01 2.92
N HIS A 97 23.85 -8.85 2.99
CA HIS A 97 25.31 -8.76 2.85
C HIS A 97 26.03 -9.59 3.92
N ARG A 98 25.61 -9.51 5.18
CA ARG A 98 26.20 -10.33 6.27
C ARG A 98 26.00 -11.82 6.02
N GLN A 99 24.79 -12.23 5.62
CA GLN A 99 24.50 -13.63 5.31
C GLN A 99 25.32 -14.14 4.12
N LEU A 100 25.41 -13.35 3.05
CA LEU A 100 26.21 -13.67 1.88
C LEU A 100 27.68 -13.86 2.25
N PHE A 101 28.22 -12.97 3.07
CA PHE A 101 29.60 -13.07 3.55
C PHE A 101 29.82 -14.38 4.33
N ILE A 102 28.93 -14.73 5.25
CA ILE A 102 29.02 -15.99 6.02
C ILE A 102 28.98 -17.19 5.08
N GLN A 103 28.08 -17.20 4.09
CA GLN A 103 27.98 -18.32 3.15
C GLN A 103 29.21 -18.43 2.25
N GLN A 104 29.80 -17.31 1.84
CA GLN A 104 31.05 -17.32 1.08
C GLN A 104 32.21 -17.94 1.89
N GLN A 105 32.28 -17.69 3.20
CA GLN A 105 33.30 -18.34 4.05
C GLN A 105 33.06 -19.84 4.17
N LYS A 106 31.81 -20.27 4.39
CA LYS A 106 31.47 -21.70 4.44
C LYS A 106 31.77 -22.43 3.13
N ASN A 107 31.46 -21.82 1.99
CA ASN A 107 31.78 -22.38 0.69
C ASN A 107 33.29 -22.59 0.52
N LYS A 108 34.11 -21.64 0.95
CA LYS A 108 35.58 -21.79 0.92
C LYS A 108 36.07 -22.94 1.80
N GLU A 109 35.46 -23.15 2.96
CA GLU A 109 35.81 -24.28 3.83
C GLU A 109 35.42 -25.63 3.20
N LEU A 110 34.22 -25.70 2.61
CA LEU A 110 33.76 -26.89 1.91
C LEU A 110 34.59 -27.20 0.66
N GLU A 111 35.02 -26.18 -0.09
CA GLU A 111 35.93 -26.33 -1.24
C GLU A 111 37.25 -26.99 -0.82
N LYS A 112 37.84 -26.54 0.29
CA LYS A 112 39.07 -27.14 0.85
C LYS A 112 38.86 -28.60 1.28
N GLU A 113 37.74 -28.89 1.94
CA GLU A 113 37.43 -30.26 2.37
C GLU A 113 37.23 -31.19 1.16
N ILE A 114 36.54 -30.72 0.12
CA ILE A 114 36.39 -31.46 -1.14
C ILE A 114 37.75 -31.74 -1.76
N GLU A 115 38.62 -30.73 -1.86
CA GLU A 115 39.96 -30.88 -2.42
C GLU A 115 40.79 -31.94 -1.66
N TYR A 116 40.77 -31.87 -0.32
CA TYR A 116 41.43 -32.85 0.53
C TYR A 116 40.89 -34.28 0.34
N LEU A 117 39.57 -34.45 0.29
CA LEU A 117 38.94 -35.76 0.08
C LEU A 117 39.24 -36.34 -1.31
N VAL A 118 39.27 -35.49 -2.34
CA VAL A 118 39.64 -35.87 -3.71
C VAL A 118 41.09 -36.36 -3.74
N GLU A 119 42.02 -35.63 -3.12
CA GLU A 119 43.43 -36.03 -3.04
C GLU A 119 43.58 -37.37 -2.30
N LYS A 120 42.94 -37.51 -1.14
CA LYS A 120 42.96 -38.75 -0.36
C LYS A 120 42.41 -39.93 -1.14
N ASN A 121 41.30 -39.76 -1.87
CA ASN A 121 40.75 -40.79 -2.74
C ASN A 121 41.70 -41.13 -3.90
N SER A 122 42.37 -40.13 -4.48
CA SER A 122 43.38 -40.35 -5.52
C SER A 122 44.52 -41.24 -5.01
N ILE A 123 45.02 -40.98 -3.79
CA ILE A 123 46.08 -41.80 -3.16
C ILE A 123 45.61 -43.25 -2.94
N ILE A 124 44.37 -43.46 -2.47
CA ILE A 124 43.79 -44.79 -2.29
C ILE A 124 43.68 -45.53 -3.64
N GLN A 125 43.27 -44.85 -4.71
CA GLN A 125 43.21 -45.44 -6.05
C GLN A 125 44.60 -45.76 -6.61
N LYS A 126 45.59 -44.89 -6.40
CA LYS A 126 46.99 -45.12 -6.80
C LYS A 126 47.59 -46.37 -6.14
N HIS A 127 47.31 -46.59 -4.85
CA HIS A 127 47.72 -47.82 -4.16
C HIS A 127 47.04 -49.10 -4.70
N ASN A 128 45.95 -48.98 -5.46
CA ASN A 128 45.21 -50.08 -6.08
C ASN A 128 45.35 -50.13 -7.63
N GLU A 129 46.35 -49.46 -8.21
CA GLU A 129 46.54 -49.33 -9.67
C GLU A 129 46.56 -50.64 -10.46
N ARG A 130 46.97 -51.75 -9.83
CA ARG A 130 47.02 -53.08 -10.46
C ARG A 130 45.75 -53.90 -10.25
N GLY A 131 44.77 -53.41 -9.50
CA GLY A 131 43.61 -54.19 -9.05
C GLY A 131 44.00 -55.49 -8.33
N ALA A 132 45.19 -55.52 -7.72
CA ALA A 132 45.77 -56.73 -7.13
C ALA A 132 45.14 -57.01 -5.77
N GLY A 133 44.43 -58.13 -5.66
CA GLY A 133 43.73 -58.56 -4.46
C GLY A 133 42.41 -59.26 -4.77
N ARG A 134 41.87 -59.98 -3.80
CA ARG A 134 40.50 -60.50 -3.93
C ARG A 134 39.54 -59.32 -3.80
N LYS A 135 38.82 -58.99 -4.88
CA LYS A 135 37.73 -58.01 -4.84
C LYS A 135 36.70 -58.47 -3.80
N SER A 136 36.19 -57.53 -3.01
CA SER A 136 35.06 -57.82 -2.12
C SER A 136 33.91 -58.37 -2.95
N ARG A 137 33.29 -59.46 -2.47
CA ARG A 137 32.14 -60.08 -3.15
C ARG A 137 30.87 -59.24 -3.03
N PHE A 138 30.78 -58.43 -1.98
CA PHE A 138 29.60 -57.63 -1.64
C PHE A 138 29.96 -56.15 -1.55
N THR A 139 29.03 -55.32 -1.99
CA THR A 139 29.02 -53.86 -1.77
C THR A 139 28.68 -53.52 -0.33
N GLN A 140 28.96 -52.29 0.09
CA GLN A 140 28.66 -51.83 1.45
C GLN A 140 27.17 -51.93 1.79
N SER A 141 26.30 -51.59 0.84
CA SER A 141 24.84 -51.69 0.99
C SER A 141 24.38 -53.15 1.14
N GLU A 142 25.00 -54.09 0.42
CA GLU A 142 24.71 -55.53 0.58
C GLU A 142 25.20 -56.05 1.95
N ILE A 143 26.34 -55.58 2.43
CA ILE A 143 26.85 -55.90 3.78
C ILE A 143 25.87 -55.42 4.85
N GLU A 144 25.37 -54.19 4.74
CA GLU A 144 24.35 -53.64 5.65
C GLU A 144 23.06 -54.46 5.60
N THR A 145 22.64 -54.87 4.40
CA THR A 145 21.47 -55.74 4.20
C THR A 145 21.66 -57.11 4.85
N ILE A 146 22.86 -57.71 4.75
CA ILE A 146 23.23 -58.96 5.43
C ILE A 146 23.15 -58.79 6.96
N LYS A 147 23.71 -57.69 7.51
CA LYS A 147 23.63 -57.38 8.95
C LYS A 147 22.18 -57.16 9.40
N MET A 148 21.37 -56.49 8.58
CA MET A 148 19.94 -56.27 8.84
C MET A 148 19.14 -57.57 8.87
N TYR A 149 19.34 -58.49 7.92
CA TYR A 149 18.67 -59.80 7.96
C TYR A 149 19.03 -60.60 9.21
N ARG A 150 20.25 -60.44 9.72
CA ARG A 150 20.65 -61.07 10.99
C ARG A 150 19.92 -60.47 12.17
N LEU A 151 19.78 -59.13 12.22
CA LEU A 151 19.00 -58.44 13.25
C LEU A 151 17.52 -58.83 13.23
N GLN A 152 16.97 -59.12 12.04
CA GLN A 152 15.61 -59.63 11.85
C GLN A 152 15.43 -61.11 12.27
N GLY A 153 16.46 -61.75 12.81
CA GLY A 153 16.40 -63.11 13.34
C GLY A 153 16.69 -64.22 12.32
N LYS A 154 17.04 -63.90 11.06
CA LYS A 154 17.41 -64.94 10.08
C LYS A 154 18.71 -65.63 10.48
N THR A 155 18.78 -66.93 10.24
CA THR A 155 19.97 -67.73 10.51
C THR A 155 21.07 -67.45 9.49
N ILE A 156 22.33 -67.63 9.89
CA ILE A 156 23.50 -67.46 9.00
C ILE A 156 23.38 -68.38 7.78
N LYS A 157 22.79 -69.58 7.94
CA LYS A 157 22.55 -70.52 6.83
C LYS A 157 21.52 -70.00 5.82
N GLU A 158 20.42 -69.41 6.29
CA GLU A 158 19.40 -68.83 5.41
C GLU A 158 19.96 -67.62 4.65
N ILE A 159 20.72 -66.76 5.33
CA ILE A 159 21.37 -65.61 4.71
C ILE A 159 22.39 -66.07 3.67
N ALA A 160 23.21 -67.07 3.98
CA ALA A 160 24.16 -67.65 3.03
C ALA A 160 23.46 -68.21 1.77
N LYS A 161 22.29 -68.83 1.93
CA LYS A 161 21.47 -69.32 0.80
C LYS A 161 20.89 -68.17 -0.03
N MET A 162 20.35 -67.12 0.61
CA MET A 162 19.80 -65.94 -0.08
C MET A 162 20.87 -65.24 -0.94
N PHE A 163 22.08 -65.07 -0.41
CA PHE A 163 23.21 -64.42 -1.10
C PHE A 163 24.12 -65.42 -1.87
N LYS A 164 23.68 -66.69 -1.98
CA LYS A 164 24.37 -67.78 -2.70
C LYS A 164 25.87 -67.89 -2.38
N CYS A 165 26.23 -67.77 -1.10
CA CYS A 165 27.63 -67.78 -0.66
C CYS A 165 27.86 -68.75 0.52
N SER A 166 29.10 -68.85 0.99
CA SER A 166 29.42 -69.76 2.07
C SER A 166 28.95 -69.20 3.42
N VAL A 167 28.54 -70.11 4.31
CA VAL A 167 28.17 -69.76 5.69
C VAL A 167 29.32 -69.04 6.41
N GLY A 168 30.55 -69.47 6.17
CA GLY A 168 31.75 -68.83 6.72
C GLY A 168 31.93 -67.39 6.26
N LEU A 169 31.57 -67.07 5.00
CA LEU A 169 31.64 -65.71 4.48
C LEU A 169 30.61 -64.79 5.16
N ILE A 170 29.36 -65.25 5.30
CA ILE A 170 28.32 -64.49 6.03
C ILE A 170 28.68 -64.33 7.51
N HIS A 171 29.17 -65.39 8.15
CA HIS A 171 29.61 -65.34 9.53
C HIS A 171 30.74 -64.31 9.73
N LYS A 172 31.68 -64.25 8.80
CA LYS A 172 32.73 -63.21 8.80
C LYS A 172 32.11 -61.83 8.69
N ILE A 173 31.27 -61.57 7.68
CA ILE A 173 30.66 -60.25 7.41
C ILE A 173 29.84 -59.72 8.61
N ILE A 174 29.12 -60.61 9.30
CA ILE A 174 28.30 -60.23 10.46
C ILE A 174 29.17 -59.85 11.67
N ASN A 175 30.29 -60.55 11.86
CA ASN A 175 31.13 -60.42 13.06
C ASN A 175 32.37 -59.52 12.86
N GLU A 176 32.64 -59.08 11.64
CA GLU A 176 33.66 -58.08 11.32
C GLU A 176 33.17 -56.70 11.79
N LYS A 177 33.97 -56.06 12.65
CA LYS A 177 33.69 -54.74 13.22
C LYS A 177 33.71 -53.67 12.14
#